data_AF-A0A091QRC4-F1
#
_entry.id   AF-A0A091QRC4-F1
#
_cell.length_a   1.000
_cell.length_b   1.000
_cell.length_c   1.000
_cell.angle_alpha   90.00
_cell.angle_beta   90.00
_cell.angle_gamma   90.00
#
_symmetry.space_group_name_H-M   'P 1'
#
loop_
_entity.id
_entity.type
_entity.pdbx_description
1 polymer ?
#
loop_
_entity_poly.entity_id
_entity_poly.type
_entity_poly.pdbx_seq_one_letter_code
_entity_poly.pdbx_strand_id
1 'polypeptide(L)'
;RGRRVREYTSTKATGIKAIDEVFRTATQPLREATDLRENVQNALVSFKELCGLTPAANMKQCILTVAAWLLHSDSAPSVTLNLAEQYPPMEAQGPIPDLLRKVLTAYETMIQTSRTLIESADAVYGKLIQAQQAG
;
A
#
# COMPACT_ATOMS: atom_id res chain seq x y z
N ARG A 1 -10.93 -13.51 4.75
CA ARG A 1 -11.60 -12.66 3.73
C ARG A 1 -10.98 -13.00 2.38
N GLY A 2 -11.80 -13.40 1.40
CA GLY A 2 -11.33 -13.90 0.10
C GLY A 2 -10.44 -12.88 -0.60
N ARG A 3 -9.36 -13.38 -1.23
CA ARG A 3 -8.50 -12.63 -2.15
C ARG A 3 -9.43 -12.03 -3.21
N ARG A 4 -9.75 -10.73 -3.13
CA ARG A 4 -10.42 -10.06 -4.25
C ARG A 4 -9.54 -10.32 -5.46
N VAL A 5 -10.08 -11.01 -6.46
CA VAL A 5 -9.39 -11.21 -7.73
C VAL A 5 -9.13 -9.80 -8.26
N ARG A 6 -7.85 -9.45 -8.47
CA ARG A 6 -7.48 -8.14 -9.00
C ARG A 6 -8.14 -7.97 -10.36
N GLU A 7 -8.88 -6.89 -10.54
CA GLU A 7 -9.56 -6.60 -11.80
C GLU A 7 -8.60 -5.86 -12.72
N TYR A 8 -8.11 -6.56 -13.74
CA TYR A 8 -7.28 -5.96 -14.78
C TYR A 8 -8.17 -5.55 -15.96
N THR A 9 -8.05 -4.29 -16.38
CA THR A 9 -8.65 -3.84 -17.63
C THR A 9 -8.06 -4.61 -18.80
N SER A 10 -8.92 -5.28 -19.57
CA SER A 10 -8.53 -5.92 -20.84
C SER A 10 -8.80 -4.98 -22.01
N THR A 11 -7.83 -4.83 -22.91
CA THR A 11 -8.01 -4.10 -24.16
C THR A 11 -8.59 -5.02 -25.22
N LYS A 12 -9.56 -4.51 -26.00
CA LYS A 12 -10.08 -5.21 -27.18
C LYS A 12 -9.37 -4.67 -28.43
N ALA A 13 -9.10 -5.54 -29.39
CA ALA A 13 -8.53 -5.13 -30.66
C ALA A 13 -9.50 -4.19 -31.40
N THR A 14 -8.95 -3.08 -31.88
CA THR A 14 -9.67 -2.10 -32.69
C THR A 14 -9.59 -2.43 -34.18
N GLY A 15 -8.62 -3.27 -34.58
CA GLY A 15 -8.29 -3.53 -35.99
C GLY A 15 -7.35 -2.48 -36.58
N ILE A 16 -7.03 -1.42 -35.84
CA ILE A 16 -6.08 -0.39 -36.25
C ILE A 16 -4.72 -0.77 -35.69
N LYS A 17 -3.83 -1.24 -36.57
CA LYS A 17 -2.52 -1.82 -36.18
C LYS A 17 -1.74 -0.93 -35.20
N ALA A 18 -1.63 0.37 -35.49
CA ALA A 18 -0.88 1.31 -34.64
C ALA A 18 -1.45 1.39 -33.21
N ILE A 19 -2.78 1.47 -33.09
CA ILE A 19 -3.47 1.52 -31.79
C ILE A 19 -3.31 0.20 -31.05
N ASP A 20 -3.56 -0.92 -31.74
CA ASP A 20 -3.49 -2.25 -31.15
C ASP A 20 -2.07 -2.58 -30.66
N GLU A 21 -1.03 -2.08 -31.34
CA GLU A 21 0.38 -2.25 -30.97
C GLU A 21 0.75 -1.42 -29.73
N VAL A 22 0.34 -0.16 -29.65
CA VAL A 22 0.53 0.69 -28.44
C VAL A 22 -0.11 0.06 -27.21
N PHE A 23 -1.37 -0.40 -27.31
CA PHE A 23 -2.04 -1.01 -26.16
C PHE A 23 -1.44 -2.37 -25.79
N ARG A 24 -0.92 -3.13 -26.76
CA ARG A 24 -0.19 -4.37 -26.49
C ARG A 24 1.05 -4.11 -25.65
N THR A 25 1.87 -3.11 -26.01
CA THR A 25 3.10 -2.77 -25.27
C THR A 25 2.79 -2.12 -23.91
N ALA A 26 1.72 -1.32 -23.82
CA ALA A 26 1.29 -0.68 -22.58
C ALA A 26 0.61 -1.64 -21.58
N THR A 27 0.14 -2.82 -22.01
CA THR A 27 -0.65 -3.73 -21.15
C THR A 27 0.10 -4.10 -19.86
N GLN A 28 1.37 -4.48 -19.95
CA GLN A 28 2.15 -4.90 -18.79
C GLN A 28 2.41 -3.74 -17.80
N PRO A 29 2.93 -2.57 -18.20
CA PRO A 29 3.13 -1.46 -17.27
C PRO A 29 1.81 -0.92 -16.68
N LEU A 30 0.68 -1.00 -17.40
CA LEU A 30 -0.64 -0.68 -16.84
C LEU A 30 -1.04 -1.63 -15.71
N ARG A 31 -0.74 -2.93 -15.84
CA ARG A 31 -0.97 -3.91 -14.76
C ARG A 31 -0.07 -3.65 -13.57
N GLU A 32 1.21 -3.37 -13.80
CA GLU A 32 2.17 -3.00 -12.75
C GLU A 32 1.70 -1.75 -11.97
N ALA A 33 1.28 -0.70 -12.68
CA ALA A 33 0.72 0.51 -12.06
C ALA A 33 -0.53 0.21 -11.22
N THR A 34 -1.43 -0.64 -11.74
CA THR A 34 -2.65 -1.07 -11.04
C THR A 34 -2.30 -1.83 -9.76
N ASP A 35 -1.36 -2.77 -9.84
CA ASP A 35 -0.90 -3.57 -8.71
C ASP A 35 -0.26 -2.70 -7.61
N LEU A 36 0.63 -1.76 -7.98
CA LEU A 36 1.26 -0.85 -7.03
C LEU A 36 0.20 -0.01 -6.29
N ARG A 37 -0.76 0.54 -7.03
CA ARG A 37 -1.86 1.33 -6.46
C ARG A 37 -2.72 0.50 -5.51
N GLU A 38 -3.16 -0.68 -5.94
CA GLU A 38 -4.04 -1.54 -5.14
C GLU A 38 -3.34 -2.08 -3.90
N ASN A 39 -2.04 -2.40 -3.96
CA ASN A 39 -1.29 -2.87 -2.79
C ASN A 39 -1.27 -1.82 -1.68
N VAL A 40 -0.97 -0.56 -2.01
CA VAL A 40 -0.99 0.54 -1.04
C VAL A 40 -2.40 0.76 -0.48
N GLN A 41 -3.42 0.77 -1.34
CA GLN A 41 -4.81 0.94 -0.90
C GLN A 41 -5.27 -0.18 0.04
N ASN A 42 -4.95 -1.43 -0.29
CA ASN A 42 -5.31 -2.59 0.54
C ASN A 42 -4.59 -2.58 1.88
N ALA A 43 -3.30 -2.21 1.91
CA ALA A 43 -2.54 -2.09 3.16
C ALA A 43 -3.08 -0.96 4.04
N LEU A 44 -3.38 0.20 3.45
CA LEU A 44 -4.01 1.34 4.15
C LEU A 44 -5.37 0.97 4.75
N VAL A 45 -6.24 0.31 3.98
CA VAL A 45 -7.55 -0.13 4.46
C VAL A 45 -7.39 -1.14 5.61
N SER A 46 -6.50 -2.12 5.46
CA SER A 46 -6.26 -3.12 6.50
C SER A 46 -5.77 -2.49 7.81
N PHE A 47 -4.88 -1.48 7.73
CA PHE A 47 -4.41 -0.75 8.90
C PHE A 47 -5.53 0.06 9.57
N LYS A 48 -6.38 0.76 8.79
CA LYS A 48 -7.55 1.49 9.32
C LYS A 48 -8.54 0.54 10.01
N GLU A 49 -8.84 -0.61 9.37
CA GLU A 49 -9.75 -1.61 9.90
C GLU A 49 -9.26 -2.18 11.24
N LEU A 50 -7.95 -2.47 11.34
CA LEU A 50 -7.35 -2.95 12.59
C LEU A 50 -7.33 -1.89 13.68
N CYS A 51 -7.25 -0.60 13.33
CA CYS A 51 -7.46 0.52 14.26
C CYS A 51 -8.94 0.69 14.66
N GLY A 52 -9.87 -0.09 14.12
CA GLY A 52 -11.31 0.05 14.37
C GLY A 52 -11.93 1.31 13.74
N LEU A 53 -11.28 1.87 12.72
CA LEU A 53 -11.69 3.12 12.08
C LEU A 53 -12.45 2.86 10.77
N THR A 54 -13.23 3.85 10.36
CA THR A 54 -13.94 3.80 9.08
C THR A 54 -12.96 3.95 7.89
N PRO A 55 -13.32 3.49 6.69
CA PRO A 55 -12.47 3.67 5.50
C PRO A 55 -12.13 5.13 5.17
N ALA A 56 -12.99 6.06 5.59
CA ALA A 56 -12.80 7.51 5.41
C ALA A 56 -11.77 8.12 6.38
N ALA A 57 -11.37 7.40 7.43
CA ALA A 57 -10.38 7.89 8.38
C ALA A 57 -9.00 8.11 7.71
N ASN A 58 -8.24 9.05 8.24
CA ASN A 58 -6.88 9.34 7.79
C ASN A 58 -5.82 8.68 8.69
N MET A 59 -4.55 8.77 8.29
CA MET A 59 -3.46 8.13 9.04
C MET A 59 -3.23 8.77 10.39
N LYS A 60 -3.39 10.08 10.51
CA LYS A 60 -3.30 10.78 11.80
C LYS A 60 -4.28 10.17 12.82
N GLN A 61 -5.51 9.88 12.40
CA GLN A 61 -6.49 9.23 13.27
C GLN A 61 -6.06 7.83 13.69
N CYS A 62 -5.49 7.03 12.77
CA CYS A 62 -4.95 5.70 13.10
C CYS A 62 -3.84 5.78 14.15
N ILE A 63 -2.85 6.67 13.95
CA ILE A 63 -1.74 6.88 14.89
C ILE A 63 -2.24 7.35 16.25
N LEU A 64 -3.19 8.28 16.29
CA LEU A 64 -3.80 8.74 17.55
C LEU A 64 -4.54 7.62 18.29
N THR A 65 -5.26 6.75 17.56
CA THR A 65 -5.91 5.58 18.15
C THR A 65 -4.89 4.62 18.76
N VAL A 66 -3.79 4.31 18.05
CA VAL A 66 -2.72 3.46 18.57
C VAL A 66 -2.07 4.09 19.80
N ALA A 67 -1.74 5.38 19.74
CA ALA A 67 -1.16 6.11 20.87
C ALA A 67 -2.09 6.08 22.10
N ALA A 68 -3.40 6.25 21.90
CA ALA A 68 -4.37 6.13 22.98
C ALA A 68 -4.37 4.71 23.59
N TRP A 69 -4.28 3.64 22.80
CA TRP A 69 -4.17 2.29 23.36
C TRP A 69 -2.91 2.08 24.19
N LEU A 70 -1.77 2.63 23.75
CA LEU A 70 -0.52 2.53 24.50
C LEU A 70 -0.59 3.28 25.84
N LEU A 71 -1.20 4.47 25.85
CA LEU A 71 -1.30 5.32 27.03
C LEU A 71 -2.30 4.82 28.09
N HIS A 72 -3.36 4.11 27.68
CA HIS A 72 -4.46 3.70 28.56
C HIS A 72 -4.48 2.19 28.84
N SER A 73 -3.44 1.44 28.47
CA SER A 73 -3.36 0.01 28.74
C SER A 73 -2.71 -0.27 30.09
N ASP A 74 -3.36 -1.09 30.93
CA ASP A 74 -2.85 -1.50 32.25
C ASP A 74 -1.47 -2.17 32.19
N SER A 75 -1.19 -2.88 31.09
CA SER A 75 0.11 -3.54 30.86
C SER A 75 1.23 -2.58 30.40
N ALA A 76 0.94 -1.29 30.22
CA ALA A 76 1.85 -0.26 29.74
C ALA A 76 2.78 -0.71 28.59
N PRO A 77 2.23 -1.24 27.47
CA PRO A 77 3.04 -1.66 26.34
C PRO A 77 3.79 -0.46 25.76
N SER A 78 5.06 -0.67 25.40
CA SER A 78 5.89 0.39 24.83
C SER A 78 6.21 0.07 23.37
N VAL A 79 6.17 1.11 22.53
CA VAL A 79 6.46 1.03 21.10
C VAL A 79 7.38 2.19 20.73
N THR A 80 8.43 1.90 19.96
CA THR A 80 9.43 2.88 19.54
C THR A 80 9.47 3.04 18.03
N LEU A 81 9.99 4.19 17.58
CA LEU A 81 10.23 4.53 16.18
C LEU A 81 11.65 5.10 16.08
N ASN A 82 12.50 4.48 15.26
CA ASN A 82 13.83 5.00 14.99
C ASN A 82 13.79 6.06 13.88
N LEU A 83 13.63 7.33 14.24
CA LEU A 83 13.51 8.42 13.26
C LEU A 83 14.77 8.68 12.42
N ALA A 84 15.89 7.99 12.68
CA ALA A 84 17.05 8.01 11.81
C ALA A 84 16.83 7.20 10.52
N GLU A 85 15.87 6.26 10.52
CA GLU A 85 15.48 5.51 9.34
C GLU A 85 14.50 6.31 8.47
N GLN A 86 14.62 6.16 7.15
CA GLN A 86 13.76 6.88 6.19
C GLN A 86 12.28 6.46 6.29
N TYR A 87 12.03 5.20 6.67
CA TYR A 87 10.70 4.59 6.75
C TYR A 87 10.58 3.77 8.03
N PRO A 88 10.56 4.42 9.21
CA PRO A 88 10.76 3.74 10.47
C PRO A 88 9.57 2.83 10.81
N PRO A 89 9.80 1.54 11.11
CA PRO A 89 8.77 0.64 11.61
C PRO A 89 8.42 0.99 13.05
N MET A 90 7.21 0.59 13.47
CA MET A 90 6.84 0.64 14.89
C MET A 90 7.31 -0.64 15.58
N GLU A 91 8.24 -0.51 16.51
CA GLU A 91 8.87 -1.64 17.18
C GLU A 91 8.35 -1.81 18.60
N ALA A 92 7.83 -3.00 18.91
CA ALA A 92 7.36 -3.33 20.26
C ALA A 92 8.54 -3.56 21.21
N GLN A 93 8.47 -2.92 22.38
CA GLN A 93 9.42 -3.11 23.46
C GLN A 93 8.83 -4.10 24.47
N GLY A 94 9.06 -5.39 24.22
CA GLY A 94 8.58 -6.47 25.09
C GLY A 94 7.22 -7.06 24.67
N PRO A 95 6.54 -7.80 25.57
CA PRO A 95 5.30 -8.48 25.24
C PRO A 95 4.17 -7.48 25.03
N ILE A 96 3.41 -7.66 23.95
CA ILE A 96 2.28 -6.82 23.59
C ILE A 96 1.03 -7.67 23.31
N PRO A 97 -0.18 -7.11 23.50
CA PRO A 97 -1.43 -7.76 23.11
C PRO A 97 -1.46 -8.12 21.62
N ASP A 98 -2.14 -9.22 21.27
CA ASP A 98 -2.19 -9.70 19.89
C ASP A 98 -2.83 -8.72 18.91
N LEU A 99 -3.80 -7.93 19.37
CA LEU A 99 -4.38 -6.86 18.56
C LEU A 99 -3.31 -5.81 18.19
N LEU A 100 -2.54 -5.35 19.18
CA LEU A 100 -1.46 -4.38 18.96
C LEU A 100 -0.42 -4.97 18.01
N ARG A 101 -0.04 -6.24 18.19
CA ARG A 101 0.91 -6.95 17.29
C ARG A 101 0.44 -6.90 15.84
N LYS A 102 -0.84 -7.22 15.59
CA LYS A 102 -1.43 -7.18 14.23
C LYS A 102 -1.43 -5.76 13.66
N VAL A 103 -1.67 -4.76 14.49
CA VAL A 103 -1.68 -3.35 14.09
C VAL A 103 -0.27 -2.89 13.69
N LEU A 104 0.76 -3.26 14.46
CA LEU A 104 2.16 -2.97 14.11
C LEU A 104 2.56 -3.63 12.79
N THR A 105 2.21 -4.91 12.58
CA THR A 105 2.45 -5.60 11.30
C THR A 105 1.72 -4.95 10.13
N ALA A 106 0.49 -4.48 10.33
CA ALA A 106 -0.26 -3.79 9.29
C ALA A 106 0.33 -2.41 8.96
N TYR A 107 0.81 -1.68 9.96
CA TYR A 107 1.56 -0.44 9.77
C TYR A 107 2.85 -0.69 8.95
N GLU A 108 3.63 -1.71 9.31
CA GLU A 108 4.84 -2.08 8.57
C GLU A 108 4.54 -2.45 7.11
N THR A 109 3.49 -3.25 6.88
CA THR A 109 3.03 -3.61 5.52
C THR A 109 2.63 -2.37 4.72
N MET A 110 1.94 -1.41 5.36
CA MET A 110 1.55 -0.15 4.74
C MET A 110 2.79 0.68 4.35
N ILE A 111 3.78 0.76 5.23
CA ILE A 111 5.05 1.44 4.95
C ILE A 111 5.77 0.75 3.77
N GLN A 112 5.90 -0.57 3.80
CA GLN A 112 6.63 -1.32 2.75
C GLN A 112 5.96 -1.20 1.39
N THR A 113 4.64 -1.31 1.30
CA THR A 113 3.92 -1.14 0.02
C THR A 113 4.01 0.30 -0.49
N SER A 114 3.98 1.30 0.41
CA SER A 114 4.16 2.71 0.05
C SER A 114 5.58 2.96 -0.49
N ARG A 115 6.59 2.38 0.16
CA ARG A 115 7.99 2.43 -0.29
C ARG A 115 8.15 1.81 -1.68
N THR A 116 7.62 0.61 -1.91
CA THR A 116 7.67 -0.04 -3.23
C THR A 116 7.02 0.81 -4.32
N LEU A 117 5.89 1.48 -4.02
CA LEU A 117 5.27 2.44 -4.94
C LEU A 117 6.23 3.60 -5.27
N ILE A 118 6.81 4.24 -4.25
CA ILE A 118 7.73 5.37 -4.44
C ILE A 118 8.94 4.97 -5.30
N GLU A 119 9.56 3.82 -4.99
CA GLU A 119 10.75 3.35 -5.69
C GLU A 119 10.46 2.86 -7.13
N SER A 120 9.25 2.38 -7.40
CA SER A 120 8.90 1.77 -8.70
C SER A 120 8.13 2.70 -9.65
N ALA A 121 7.53 3.79 -9.13
CA ALA A 121 6.61 4.64 -9.91
C ALA A 121 7.27 5.23 -11.16
N ASP A 122 8.49 5.75 -11.05
CA ASP A 122 9.21 6.37 -12.16
C ASP A 122 9.53 5.37 -13.27
N ALA A 123 9.90 4.14 -12.91
CA ALA A 123 10.18 3.09 -13.88
C ALA A 123 8.92 2.67 -14.64
N VAL A 124 7.79 2.51 -13.95
CA VAL A 124 6.51 2.18 -14.58
C VAL A 124 6.02 3.33 -15.47
N TYR A 125 6.16 4.57 -15.00
CA TYR A 125 5.85 5.76 -15.79
C TYR A 125 6.68 5.83 -17.07
N GLY A 126 8.00 5.59 -16.98
CA GLY A 126 8.89 5.56 -18.13
C GLY A 126 8.47 4.52 -19.18
N LYS A 127 8.08 3.31 -18.76
CA LYS A 127 7.56 2.27 -19.66
C LYS A 127 6.28 2.71 -20.37
N LEU A 128 5.38 3.43 -19.68
CA LEU A 128 4.14 3.95 -20.28
C LEU A 128 4.42 5.04 -21.32
N ILE A 129 5.34 5.97 -21.03
CA ILE A 129 5.75 7.01 -21.98
C ILE A 129 6.40 6.40 -23.22
N GLN A 130 7.25 5.39 -23.05
CA GLN A 130 7.85 4.66 -24.17
C GLN A 130 6.78 3.96 -25.03
N ALA A 131 5.80 3.31 -24.40
CA ALA A 131 4.69 2.67 -25.12
C ALA A 131 3.87 3.70 -25.93
N GLN A 132 3.63 4.88 -25.36
CA GLN A 132 2.94 5.98 -26.03
C GLN A 132 3.73 6.51 -27.24
N GLN A 133 5.05 6.66 -27.13
CA GLN A 133 5.91 7.20 -28.20
C GLN A 133 6.12 6.21 -29.37
N ALA A 134 5.89 4.92 -29.13
CA ALA A 134 6.13 3.86 -30.10
C ALA A 134 5.00 3.67 -31.13
N GLY A 135 3.88 4.38 -31.02
CA GLY A 135 2.80 4.36 -32.02
C GLY A 135 2.30 5.74 -32.40
#